data_AF-A0A212JWN8-F1
#
_entry.id   AF-A0A212JWN8-F1
#
_cell.length_a   1.000
_cell.length_b   1.000
_cell.length_c   1.000
_cell.angle_alpha   90.00
_cell.angle_beta   90.00
_cell.angle_gamma   90.00
#
_symmetry.space_group_name_H-M   'P 1'
#
loop_
_entity.id
_entity.type
_entity.pdbx_description
1 polymer ?
#
loop_
_entity_poly.entity_id
_entity_poly.type
_entity_poly.pdbx_seq_one_letter_code
_entity_poly.pdbx_strand_id
1 'polypeptide(L)' 'MTSKHFIKDHWYSARYESGFSIIFQVVDSDIENFTLRRKDGVIVNSIPNGYDEIISYGIIEPEYEYL' A
#
# COMPACT_ATOMS: atom_id res chain seq x y z
N MET A 1 -5.01 -13.19 9.86
CA MET A 1 -5.15 -12.31 8.68
C MET A 1 -4.21 -12.86 7.63
N THR A 2 -4.73 -13.27 6.46
CA THR A 2 -3.92 -13.82 5.37
C THR A 2 -2.90 -12.77 4.96
N SER A 3 -1.61 -13.08 5.09
CA SER A 3 -0.52 -12.29 4.52
C SER A 3 -0.75 -12.21 3.02
N LYS A 4 -1.47 -11.18 2.58
CA LYS A 4 -1.52 -10.79 1.16
C LYS A 4 -0.06 -10.61 0.77
N HIS A 5 0.44 -11.48 -0.11
CA HIS A 5 1.80 -11.37 -0.62
C HIS A 5 1.86 -10.08 -1.42
N PHE A 6 2.44 -9.04 -0.81
CA PHE A 6 2.77 -7.81 -1.50
C PHE A 6 3.84 -8.12 -2.53
N ILE A 7 3.62 -7.73 -3.78
CA ILE A 7 4.56 -7.98 -4.86
C ILE A 7 5.50 -6.77 -4.92
N LYS A 8 6.81 -7.01 -4.92
CA LYS A 8 7.81 -5.95 -5.10
C LYS A 8 7.53 -5.12 -6.35
N ASP A 9 7.81 -3.83 -6.26
CA ASP A 9 7.60 -2.80 -7.29
C ASP A 9 6.13 -2.52 -7.65
N HIS A 10 5.17 -3.24 -7.06
CA HIS A 10 3.75 -2.94 -7.23
C HIS A 10 3.27 -1.80 -6.32
N TRP A 11 2.28 -1.09 -6.83
CA TRP A 11 1.52 -0.06 -6.14
C TRP A 11 0.22 -0.60 -5.57
N TYR A 12 -0.09 -0.13 -4.38
CA TYR A 12 -1.30 -0.46 -3.65
C TYR A 12 -1.89 0.79 -3.00
N SER A 13 -3.20 0.76 -2.73
CA SER A 13 -3.84 1.70 -1.82
C SER A 13 -4.50 0.96 -0.66
N ALA A 14 -4.36 1.51 0.54
CA ALA A 14 -5.17 1.14 1.69
C ALA A 14 -6.30 2.16 1.85
N ARG A 15 -7.56 1.71 1.73
CA ARG A 15 -8.76 2.54 1.85
C ARG A 15 -9.38 2.37 3.24
N TYR A 16 -9.71 3.49 3.87
CA TYR A 16 -10.32 3.55 5.21
C TYR A 16 -11.80 3.92 5.11
N GLU A 17 -12.58 3.63 6.17
CA GLU A 17 -14.03 3.93 6.24
C GLU A 17 -14.35 5.40 5.94
N SER A 18 -13.45 6.31 6.31
CA SER A 18 -13.57 7.75 6.05
C SER A 18 -13.51 8.14 4.57
N GLY A 19 -13.21 7.21 3.66
CA GLY A 19 -12.95 7.48 2.25
C GLY A 19 -11.50 7.89 1.96
N PHE A 20 -10.71 8.16 2.99
CA PHE A 20 -9.27 8.42 2.86
C PHE A 20 -8.53 7.19 2.33
N SER A 21 -7.54 7.42 1.48
CA SER A 21 -6.66 6.37 0.97
C SER A 21 -5.18 6.74 1.11
N ILE A 22 -4.37 5.74 1.47
CA ILE A 22 -2.90 5.86 1.46
C ILE A 22 -2.38 5.02 0.31
N ILE A 23 -1.68 5.68 -0.62
CA ILE A 23 -1.00 5.02 -1.73
C ILE A 23 0.44 4.73 -1.35
N PHE A 24 0.90 3.51 -1.64
CA PHE A 24 2.26 3.09 -1.41
C PHE A 24 2.74 2.10 -2.48
N GLN A 25 4.05 2.13 -2.75
CA GLN A 25 4.76 1.17 -3.56
C GLN A 25 5.51 0.19 -2.66
N VAL A 26 5.51 -1.08 -3.01
CA VAL A 26 6.32 -2.10 -2.32
C VAL A 26 7.76 -1.99 -2.82
N VAL A 27 8.68 -1.64 -1.93
CA VAL A 27 10.12 -1.53 -2.24
C VAL A 27 10.82 -2.84 -1.96
N ASP A 28 10.42 -3.51 -0.89
CA ASP A 28 10.93 -4.82 -0.50
C ASP A 28 9.77 -5.70 -0.03
N SER A 29 9.81 -6.97 -0.41
CA SER A 29 8.79 -7.96 -0.10
C SER A 29 9.46 -9.24 0.39
N ASP A 30 10.17 -9.15 1.51
CA ASP A 30 10.61 -10.34 2.23
C ASP A 30 9.41 -10.97 2.96
N ILE A 31 9.48 -12.28 3.18
CA ILE A 31 8.44 -13.08 3.84
C ILE A 31 8.28 -12.63 5.30
N GLU A 32 9.35 -12.15 5.92
CA GLU A 32 9.36 -11.69 7.31
C GLU A 32 9.17 -10.18 7.44
N ASN A 33 9.61 -9.40 6.46
CA ASN A 33 9.60 -7.94 6.50
C ASN A 33 9.31 -7.37 5.11
N PHE A 34 8.30 -6.52 4.98
CA PHE A 34 8.07 -5.76 3.76
C PHE A 34 8.34 -4.28 4.00
N THR A 35 8.94 -3.62 3.02
CA THR A 35 9.20 -2.18 3.04
C THR A 35 8.29 -1.52 2.02
N LEU A 36 7.51 -0.54 2.46
CA LEU A 36 6.64 0.25 1.61
C LEU A 36 7.16 1.68 1.53
N ARG A 37 7.09 2.27 0.34
CA ARG A 37 7.28 3.70 0.13
C ARG A 37 5.93 4.32 -0.19
N ARG A 38 5.42 5.15 0.71
CA ARG A 38 4.24 5.97 0.45
C ARG A 38 4.52 6.93 -0.71
N LYS A 39 3.47 7.31 -1.43
CA LYS A 39 3.57 8.24 -2.55
C LYS A 39 4.14 9.62 -2.17
N ASP A 40 3.98 10.04 -0.92
CA ASP A 40 4.61 11.25 -0.36
C ASP A 40 6.09 11.10 0.00
N GLY A 41 6.70 9.94 -0.27
CA GLY A 41 8.12 9.66 -0.05
C GLY A 41 8.44 9.04 1.32
N VAL A 42 7.47 8.90 2.22
CA VAL A 42 7.68 8.30 3.54
C VAL A 42 7.86 6.78 3.43
N ILE A 43 8.90 6.24 4.06
CA ILE A 43 9.14 4.80 4.16
C ILE A 43 8.45 4.24 5.40
N VAL A 44 7.68 3.16 5.24
CA VAL A 44 7.00 2.46 6.33
C VAL A 44 7.21 0.95 6.20
N ASN A 45 7.35 0.26 7.33
CA ASN A 45 7.52 -1.20 7.37
C ASN A 45 6.22 -1.95 7.70
N SER A 46 5.11 -1.21 7.73
CA SER A 46 3.78 -1.75 7.97
C SER A 46 2.72 -0.81 7.40
N ILE A 47 1.56 -1.37 7.06
CA ILE A 47 0.37 -0.60 6.73
C ILE A 47 -0.33 -0.25 8.05
N PRO A 48 -0.77 1.00 8.27
CA PRO A 48 -1.53 1.34 9.46
C PRO A 48 -2.80 0.48 9.56
N ASN A 49 -3.16 0.09 10.78
CA ASN A 49 -4.39 -0.67 11.01
C ASN A 49 -5.63 0.19 10.72
N GLY A 50 -6.76 -0.47 10.44
CA GLY A 50 -8.06 0.19 10.27
C GLY A 50 -8.44 0.52 8.82
N TYR A 51 -7.76 -0.08 7.84
CA TYR A 51 -8.24 -0.07 6.46
C TYR A 51 -9.34 -1.13 6.27
N ASP A 52 -10.32 -0.82 5.43
CA ASP A 52 -11.35 -1.76 5.00
C ASP A 52 -10.88 -2.60 3.82
N GLU A 53 -10.11 -1.98 2.92
CA GLU A 53 -9.73 -2.56 1.64
C GLU A 53 -8.28 -2.25 1.29
N ILE A 54 -7.62 -3.24 0.65
CA ILE A 54 -6.34 -3.06 -0.05
C ILE A 54 -6.58 -3.29 -1.52
N ILE A 55 -6.34 -2.27 -2.34
CA ILE A 55 -6.46 -2.30 -3.80
C ILE A 55 -5.07 -2.41 -4.42
N SER A 56 -4.90 -3.28 -5.41
CA SER A 56 -3.65 -3.47 -6.16
C SER A 56 -3.75 -2.78 -7.51
N TYR A 57 -2.81 -1.90 -7.84
CA TYR A 57 -2.71 -1.23 -9.15
C TYR A 57 -1.64 -1.84 -10.05
N GLY A 58 -0.87 -2.82 -9.54
CA GLY A 58 0.23 -3.44 -10.27
C GLY A 58 1.43 -2.50 -10.36
N ILE A 59 2.16 -2.52 -11.47
CA ILE A 59 3.35 -1.69 -11.68
C ILE A 59 3.05 -0.22 -12.02
N ILE A 60 1.78 0.15 -12.18
CA ILE A 60 1.37 1.51 -12.56
C ILE A 60 1.19 2.34 -11.29
N GLU A 61 1.84 3.50 -11.24
CA GLU A 61 1.62 4.46 -10.16
C GLU A 61 0.20 5.04 -10.26
N PRO A 62 -0.66 4.85 -9.24
CA PRO A 62 -2.01 5.40 -9.27
C PRO A 62 -1.99 6.90 -8.97
N GLU A 63 -2.89 7.64 -9.59
CA GLU A 63 -3.17 9.02 -9.21
C GLU A 63 -3.95 9.06 -7.89
N TYR A 64 -3.86 10.17 -7.15
CA TYR A 64 -4.76 10.35 -6.02
C TYR A 64 -6.17 10.55 -6.57
N GLU A 65 -7.08 9.61 -6.29
CA GLU A 65 -8.49 9.86 -6.53
C GLU A 65 -8.94 10.94 -5.53
N TYR A 66 -9.15 12.16 -6.04
CA TYR A 66 -9.88 13.19 -5.32
C TYR A 66 -11.34 12.74 -5.27
N LEU A 67 -11.72 12.01 -4.22
CA LEU A 67 -13.12 11.76 -3.87
C LEU A 67 -13.62 12.85 -2.93
#